data_AF-A0A925IIW0-F1
#
_entry.id   AF-A0A925IIW0-F1
#
_cell.length_a   1.000
_cell.length_b   1.000
_cell.length_c   1.000
_cell.angle_alpha   90.00
_cell.angle_beta   90.00
_cell.angle_gamma   90.00
#
_symmetry.space_group_name_H-M   'P 1'
#
loop_
_entity.id
_entity.type
_entity.pdbx_description
1 polymer ?
#
loop_
_entity_poly.entity_id
_entity_poly.type
_entity_poly.pdbx_seq_one_letter_code
_entity_poly.pdbx_strand_id
1 'polypeptide(L)'
;MKPRISDSNDLDARIRELEALQVQQTEEIRMSFRELADSLSPANMIKNVMSTVISSPGLRSTVLDSAISAGAGILGKKLVVRNSHNMIRKMTGTAVQFLLSNFVRNKMPAIKENMAAKTNGVEH
;
A
#
# COMPACT_ATOMS: atom_id res chain seq x y z
N MET A 1 -40.88 -42.22 26.54
CA MET A 1 -40.90 -43.50 25.79
C MET A 1 -40.66 -43.20 24.33
N LYS A 2 -39.60 -43.76 23.71
CA LYS A 2 -39.40 -43.68 22.26
C LYS A 2 -40.44 -44.59 21.58
N PRO A 3 -41.25 -44.11 20.63
CA PRO A 3 -42.20 -44.96 19.93
C PRO A 3 -41.45 -46.01 19.10
N ARG A 4 -41.96 -47.25 19.11
CA ARG A 4 -41.45 -48.35 18.28
C ARG A 4 -41.89 -48.10 16.84
N ILE A 5 -40.92 -48.04 15.92
CA ILE A 5 -41.14 -47.89 14.48
C ILE A 5 -41.77 -49.20 13.99
N SER A 6 -43.10 -49.23 13.83
CA SER A 6 -43.83 -50.41 13.34
C SER A 6 -44.58 -50.14 12.03
N ASP A 7 -44.60 -48.89 11.54
CA ASP A 7 -45.39 -48.49 10.38
C ASP A 7 -44.51 -47.77 9.35
N SER A 8 -44.59 -48.18 8.07
CA SER A 8 -43.72 -47.68 6.99
C SER A 8 -43.87 -46.17 6.80
N ASN A 9 -45.07 -45.64 7.03
CA ASN A 9 -45.36 -44.22 6.85
C ASN A 9 -44.66 -43.32 7.90
N ASP A 10 -44.45 -43.82 9.13
CA ASP A 10 -43.75 -43.08 10.20
C ASP A 10 -42.24 -43.01 9.92
N LEU A 11 -41.68 -44.06 9.31
CA LEU A 11 -40.29 -44.09 8.90
C LEU A 11 -40.02 -43.10 7.75
N ASP A 12 -40.89 -43.06 6.75
CA ASP A 12 -40.77 -42.11 5.62
C ASP A 12 -40.95 -40.65 6.04
N ALA A 13 -41.78 -40.39 7.05
CA ALA A 13 -41.93 -39.07 7.64
C ALA A 13 -40.66 -38.65 8.39
N ARG A 14 -40.09 -39.55 9.20
CA ARG A 14 -38.82 -39.33 9.90
C ARG A 14 -37.65 -39.14 8.95
N ILE A 15 -37.57 -39.94 7.88
CA ILE A 15 -36.52 -39.81 6.87
C ILE A 15 -36.57 -38.42 6.24
N ARG A 16 -37.76 -37.98 5.81
CA ARG A 16 -37.92 -36.63 5.24
C ARG A 16 -37.57 -35.51 6.21
N GLU A 17 -37.95 -35.65 7.48
CA GLU A 17 -37.58 -34.70 8.52
C GLU A 17 -36.05 -34.64 8.70
N LEU A 18 -35.39 -35.80 8.79
CA LEU A 18 -33.94 -35.88 8.95
C LEU A 18 -33.19 -35.38 7.71
N GLU A 19 -33.68 -35.65 6.51
CA GLU A 19 -33.11 -35.13 5.25
C GLU A 19 -33.20 -33.60 5.21
N ALA A 20 -34.35 -33.02 5.60
CA ALA A 20 -34.51 -31.57 5.66
C ALA A 20 -33.55 -30.94 6.69
N LEU A 21 -33.42 -31.55 7.87
CA LEU A 21 -32.47 -31.11 8.89
C LEU A 21 -31.01 -31.24 8.43
N GLN A 22 -30.66 -32.33 7.74
CA GLN A 22 -29.31 -32.54 7.23
C GLN A 22 -28.93 -31.49 6.19
N VAL A 23 -29.85 -31.16 5.27
CA VAL A 23 -29.64 -30.10 4.27
C VAL A 23 -29.42 -28.77 4.97
N GLN A 24 -30.28 -28.42 5.93
CA GLN A 24 -30.15 -27.16 6.68
C GLN A 24 -28.80 -27.07 7.40
N GLN A 25 -28.42 -28.10 8.15
CA GLN A 25 -27.15 -28.13 8.89
C GLN A 25 -25.95 -28.04 7.95
N THR A 26 -26.02 -28.70 6.80
CA THR A 26 -24.94 -28.65 5.80
C THR A 26 -24.76 -27.24 5.24
N GLU A 27 -25.85 -26.53 4.97
CA GLU A 27 -25.80 -25.15 4.50
C GLU A 27 -25.26 -24.19 5.57
N GLU A 28 -25.68 -24.34 6.83
CA GLU A 28 -25.15 -23.54 7.95
C GLU A 28 -23.62 -23.69 8.11
N ILE A 29 -23.12 -24.92 8.00
CA ILE A 29 -21.68 -25.21 8.05
C ILE A 29 -20.97 -24.59 6.85
N ARG A 30 -21.54 -24.70 5.64
CA ARG A 30 -20.96 -24.11 4.42
C ARG A 30 -20.88 -22.59 4.49
N MET A 31 -21.91 -21.93 5.01
CA MET A 31 -21.90 -20.48 5.20
C MET A 31 -20.80 -20.07 6.18
N SER A 32 -20.76 -20.72 7.36
CA SER A 32 -19.76 -20.43 8.39
C SER A 32 -18.34 -20.65 7.87
N PHE A 33 -18.11 -21.74 7.13
CA PHE A 33 -16.82 -22.02 6.51
C PHE A 33 -16.46 -20.99 5.45
N ARG A 34 -17.41 -20.54 4.63
CA ARG A 34 -17.19 -19.51 3.60
C ARG A 34 -16.81 -18.17 4.24
N GLU A 35 -17.49 -17.77 5.30
CA GLU A 35 -17.16 -16.53 6.03
C GLU A 35 -15.77 -16.59 6.66
N LEU A 36 -15.43 -17.73 7.28
CA LEU A 36 -14.09 -17.96 7.82
C LEU A 36 -13.03 -17.92 6.72
N ALA A 37 -13.25 -18.65 5.62
CA ALA A 37 -12.35 -18.66 4.48
C ALA A 37 -12.18 -17.28 3.86
N ASP A 38 -13.25 -16.50 3.75
CA ASP A 38 -13.20 -15.13 3.24
C ASP A 38 -12.43 -14.22 4.20
N SER A 39 -12.67 -14.32 5.51
CA SER A 39 -11.96 -13.53 6.53
C SER A 39 -10.45 -13.82 6.59
N LEU A 40 -10.07 -15.08 6.34
CA LEU A 40 -8.69 -15.55 6.27
C LEU A 40 -8.07 -15.36 4.88
N SER A 41 -8.83 -14.86 3.92
CA SER A 41 -8.27 -14.53 2.61
C SER A 41 -7.19 -13.46 2.78
N PRO A 42 -6.08 -13.54 2.02
CA PRO A 42 -5.00 -12.56 2.14
C PRO A 42 -5.48 -11.12 2.00
N ALA A 43 -6.48 -10.88 1.14
CA ALA A 43 -7.07 -9.56 0.92
C ALA A 43 -7.76 -9.03 2.19
N ASN A 44 -8.60 -9.83 2.85
CA ASN A 44 -9.28 -9.42 4.08
C ASN A 44 -8.33 -9.34 5.28
N MET A 45 -7.30 -10.19 5.36
CA MET A 45 -6.24 -10.07 6.36
C MET A 45 -5.48 -8.75 6.22
N ILE A 46 -5.04 -8.40 5.00
CA ILE A 46 -4.37 -7.12 4.73
C ILE A 46 -5.30 -5.96 5.06
N LYS A 47 -6.58 -6.03 4.67
CA LYS A 47 -7.57 -5.00 4.98
C LYS A 47 -7.73 -4.76 6.48
N ASN A 48 -7.82 -5.82 7.27
CA ASN A 48 -7.95 -5.74 8.73
C ASN A 48 -6.68 -5.20 9.41
N VAL A 49 -5.51 -5.57 8.91
CA VAL A 49 -4.23 -5.00 9.39
C VAL A 49 -4.14 -3.52 9.01
N MET A 50 -4.49 -3.17 7.78
CA MET A 50 -4.47 -1.78 7.31
C MET A 50 -5.46 -0.90 8.07
N SER A 51 -6.68 -1.37 8.36
CA SER A 51 -7.64 -0.60 9.17
C SER A 51 -7.13 -0.38 10.59
N THR A 52 -6.40 -1.36 11.15
CA THR A 52 -5.78 -1.25 12.48
C THR A 52 -4.61 -0.26 12.49
N VAL A 53 -3.73 -0.35 11.49
CA VAL A 53 -2.61 0.58 11.29
C VAL A 53 -3.12 2.00 11.08
N ILE A 54 -4.13 2.17 10.23
CA ILE A 54 -4.77 3.46 9.98
C ILE A 54 -5.56 3.91 11.22
N SER A 55 -5.93 3.10 12.19
CA SER A 55 -6.62 3.61 13.38
C SER A 55 -5.67 4.04 14.50
N SER A 56 -4.41 3.61 14.45
CA SER A 56 -3.39 3.92 15.47
C SER A 56 -2.47 5.07 15.03
N PRO A 57 -2.51 6.26 15.68
CA PRO A 57 -1.69 7.41 15.29
C PRO A 57 -0.18 7.13 15.22
N GLY A 58 0.35 6.28 16.12
CA GLY A 58 1.79 5.94 16.15
C GLY A 58 2.23 4.92 15.11
N LEU A 59 1.32 4.09 14.59
CA LEU A 59 1.63 3.12 13.55
C LEU A 59 1.47 3.71 12.14
N ARG A 60 0.57 4.69 11.98
CA ARG A 60 0.36 5.39 10.69
C ARG A 60 1.66 5.95 10.12
N SER A 61 2.42 6.71 10.92
CA SER A 61 3.66 7.34 10.46
C SER A 61 4.70 6.30 10.06
N THR A 62 4.95 5.32 10.94
CA THR A 62 5.92 4.24 10.70
C THR A 62 5.62 3.43 9.44
N VAL A 63 4.34 3.10 9.20
CA VAL A 63 3.93 2.34 8.01
C VAL A 63 3.96 3.21 6.76
N LEU A 64 3.59 4.48 6.85
CA LEU A 64 3.69 5.42 5.73
C LEU A 64 5.14 5.62 5.29
N ASP A 65 6.04 5.84 6.24
CA ASP A 65 7.48 6.00 5.97
C ASP A 65 8.08 4.71 5.38
N SER A 66 7.67 3.55 5.89
CA SER A 66 8.07 2.23 5.36
C SER A 66 7.52 1.99 3.95
N ALA A 67 6.27 2.38 3.67
CA ALA A 67 5.66 2.23 2.36
C ALA A 67 6.31 3.17 1.33
N ILE A 68 6.61 4.41 1.72
CA ILE A 68 7.31 5.38 0.87
C ILE A 68 8.72 4.87 0.57
N SER A 69 9.47 4.42 1.57
CA SER A 69 10.83 3.89 1.37
C SER A 69 10.85 2.61 0.53
N ALA A 70 9.90 1.69 0.76
CA ALA A 70 9.77 0.48 -0.04
C ALA A 70 9.38 0.79 -1.50
N GLY A 71 8.39 1.68 -1.69
CA GLY A 71 7.97 2.15 -3.01
C GLY A 71 9.10 2.86 -3.75
N ALA A 72 9.78 3.79 -3.08
CA ALA A 72 10.95 4.49 -3.61
C ALA A 72 12.10 3.54 -3.93
N GLY A 73 12.34 2.51 -3.11
CA GLY A 73 13.35 1.49 -3.34
C GLY A 73 13.02 0.60 -4.54
N ILE A 74 11.76 0.18 -4.70
CA ILE A 74 11.31 -0.63 -5.85
C ILE A 74 11.35 0.19 -7.15
N LEU A 75 10.80 1.40 -7.13
CA LEU A 75 10.82 2.31 -8.27
C LEU A 75 12.25 2.72 -8.59
N GLY A 76 13.04 3.04 -7.56
CA GLY A 76 14.47 3.34 -7.66
C GLY A 76 15.24 2.19 -8.29
N LYS A 77 15.03 0.94 -7.84
CA LYS A 77 15.64 -0.25 -8.45
C LYS A 77 15.20 -0.41 -9.90
N LYS A 78 13.92 -0.24 -10.23
CA LYS A 78 13.44 -0.32 -11.62
C LYS A 78 14.06 0.75 -12.51
N LEU A 79 14.24 1.97 -12.00
CA LEU A 79 14.92 3.03 -12.72
C LEU A 79 16.41 2.68 -12.86
N VAL A 80 17.13 2.46 -11.76
CA VAL A 80 18.59 2.25 -11.75
C VAL A 80 19.02 0.99 -12.51
N VAL A 81 18.31 -0.14 -12.36
CA VAL A 81 18.70 -1.44 -12.95
C VAL A 81 18.36 -1.53 -14.44
N ARG A 82 17.29 -0.87 -14.92
CA ARG A 82 16.87 -0.95 -16.32
C ARG A 82 17.56 0.13 -17.18
N ASN A 83 18.76 -0.12 -17.69
CA ASN A 83 19.51 0.66 -18.72
C ASN A 83 19.39 2.20 -18.70
N SER A 84 18.98 2.81 -17.58
CA SER A 84 18.60 4.22 -17.49
C SER A 84 19.74 5.08 -16.95
N HIS A 85 20.95 4.54 -16.87
CA HIS A 85 22.12 5.23 -16.37
C HIS A 85 22.31 6.61 -17.03
N ASN A 86 21.94 6.73 -18.31
CA ASN A 86 21.92 8.00 -19.04
C ASN A 86 20.75 8.93 -18.66
N MET A 87 19.56 8.39 -18.35
CA MET A 87 18.38 9.20 -18.00
C MET A 87 18.47 9.75 -16.57
N ILE A 88 18.82 8.92 -15.58
CA ILE A 88 19.02 9.39 -14.20
C ILE A 88 20.15 10.42 -14.15
N ARG A 89 21.31 10.14 -14.77
CA ARG A 89 22.44 11.08 -14.81
C ARG A 89 22.04 12.42 -15.44
N LYS A 90 21.22 12.40 -16.51
CA LYS A 90 20.73 13.62 -17.16
C LYS A 90 19.76 14.39 -16.25
N MET A 91 18.81 13.72 -15.60
CA MET A 91 17.87 14.35 -14.68
C MET A 91 18.58 14.98 -13.47
N THR A 92 19.50 14.24 -12.84
CA THR A 92 20.26 14.77 -11.70
C THR A 92 21.16 15.93 -12.11
N GLY A 93 21.83 15.82 -13.27
CA GLY A 93 22.64 16.92 -13.82
C GLY A 93 21.83 18.18 -14.11
N THR A 94 20.66 18.05 -14.75
CA THR A 94 19.75 19.17 -15.00
C THR A 94 19.20 19.77 -13.70
N ALA A 95 18.86 18.95 -12.70
CA ALA A 95 18.40 19.44 -11.41
C ALA A 95 19.49 20.26 -10.70
N VAL A 96 20.73 19.76 -10.66
CA VAL A 96 21.88 20.49 -10.10
C VAL A 96 22.11 21.80 -10.86
N GLN A 97 22.11 21.76 -12.18
CA GLN A 97 22.27 22.95 -13.01
C GLN A 97 21.16 23.98 -12.79
N PHE A 98 19.91 23.53 -12.60
CA PHE A 98 18.78 24.40 -12.31
C PHE A 98 18.91 25.05 -10.93
N LEU A 99 19.28 24.28 -9.89
CA LEU A 99 19.51 24.81 -8.55
C LEU A 99 20.64 25.84 -8.53
N LEU A 100 21.77 25.50 -9.14
CA LEU A 100 22.91 26.42 -9.28
C LEU A 100 22.51 27.65 -10.08
N SER A 101 21.83 27.50 -11.22
CA SER A 101 21.40 28.64 -12.05
C SER A 101 20.44 29.56 -11.30
N ASN A 102 19.49 29.05 -10.53
CA ASN A 102 18.58 29.88 -9.74
C ASN A 102 19.32 30.56 -8.58
N PHE A 103 20.21 29.85 -7.89
CA PHE A 103 21.01 30.43 -6.82
C PHE A 103 21.92 31.56 -7.33
N VAL A 104 22.62 31.30 -8.42
CA VAL A 104 23.50 32.23 -9.10
C VAL A 104 22.71 33.42 -9.67
N ARG A 105 21.57 33.19 -10.34
CA ARG A 105 20.71 34.27 -10.85
C ARG A 105 20.16 35.19 -9.76
N ASN A 106 19.86 34.65 -8.58
CA ASN A 106 19.34 35.43 -7.45
C ASN A 106 20.44 36.12 -6.62
N LYS A 107 21.70 35.66 -6.68
CA LYS A 107 22.83 36.20 -5.89
C LYS A 107 23.88 36.97 -6.71
N MET A 108 23.94 36.77 -8.03
CA MET A 108 24.93 37.43 -8.91
C MET A 108 24.72 38.92 -9.20
N PRO A 109 23.51 39.52 -9.15
CA PRO A 109 23.39 40.97 -9.32
C PRO A 109 24.28 41.71 -8.32
N ALA A 110 24.36 41.20 -7.09
CA ALA A 110 25.22 41.74 -6.03
C ALA A 110 26.73 41.46 -6.22
N ILE A 111 27.14 40.42 -6.97
CA ILE A 111 28.56 40.09 -7.17
C ILE A 111 29.14 40.86 -8.36
N LYS A 112 28.36 41.09 -9.41
CA LYS A 112 28.78 41.91 -10.56
C LYS A 112 28.89 43.39 -10.22
N GLU A 113 28.00 43.90 -9.38
CA GLU A 113 28.02 45.30 -8.91
C GLU A 113 29.25 45.60 -8.03
N ASN A 114 29.59 44.69 -7.11
CA ASN A 114 30.78 44.82 -6.26
C ASN A 114 32.12 44.61 -6.99
N MET A 115 32.13 43.87 -8.11
CA MET A 115 33.31 43.79 -8.97
C MET A 115 33.47 45.02 -9.87
N ALA A 116 32.38 45.54 -10.46
CA ALA A 116 32.43 46.77 -11.27
C ALA A 116 32.80 48.01 -10.43
N ALA A 117 32.38 48.08 -9.17
CA ALA A 117 32.79 49.15 -8.25
C ALA A 117 34.28 49.09 -7.87
N LYS A 118 34.92 47.91 -7.92
CA LYS A 118 36.33 47.72 -7.55
C LYS A 118 37.30 48.00 -8.71
N THR A 119 36.86 47.92 -9.98
CA THR A 119 37.70 48.25 -11.15
C THR A 119 37.80 49.75 -11.43
N ASN A 120 36.84 50.55 -10.96
CA ASN A 120 36.82 52.00 -11.16
C ASN A 120 37.50 52.79 -10.02
N GLY A 121 38.13 52.10 -9.06
CA GLY A 121 38.81 52.70 -7.91
C GLY A 121 40.34 52.58 -7.95
N VAL A 122 40.93 52.25 -9.10
CA VAL A 122 42.39 52.20 -9.30
C VAL A 122 42.78 53.16 -10.42
N GLU A 123 42.41 54.43 -10.28
CA GLU A 123 43.07 55.54 -10.96
C GLU A 123 43.26 56.68 -9.94
N HIS A 124 44.34 56.57 -9.17
CA HIS A 124 45.01 57.70 -8.53
C HIS A 124 46.52 57.53 -8.76
#